data_AF-A0AAW1H9W5-F1
#
_entry.id   AF-A0AAW1H9W5-F1
#
_cell.length_a   1.000
_cell.length_b   1.000
_cell.length_c   1.000
_cell.angle_alpha   90.00
_cell.angle_beta   90.00
_cell.angle_gamma   90.00
#
_symmetry.space_group_name_H-M   'P 1'
#
loop_
_entity.id
_entity.type
_entity.pdbx_description
1 polymer ?
#
loop_
_entity_poly.entity_id
_entity_poly.type
_entity_poly.pdbx_seq_one_letter_code
_entity_poly.pdbx_strand_id
1 'polypeptide(L)'
;MRRNNGGNYTNPCLTMHQPWASLLIHGLKRVEGRSWPSPIRGRLWIHAASKVPEPETIKAMEDFYREIYAVNGITDLKFPENYPISRLLGCVEVVGCIKCEELQCWEEMPEGVRLEGQTDYCWLCEQPQKLIIPFEMRGRQGVYNLERKIYDAAVRGLRPIEAPYPVKFPLPDPTDSFSLKPGSLKSGTSKSSKLGISSSLGEAIAGAREAASQFSKEKTESSIIPGADSTVSMRTRNKLKEKDQNVDGTNRN
;
A
#
# COMPACT_ATOMS: atom_id res chain seq x y z
N MET A 1 11.26 30.06 10.70
CA MET A 1 9.85 29.69 10.45
C MET A 1 9.82 28.44 9.58
N ARG A 2 9.56 27.27 10.17
CA ARG A 2 9.51 26.00 9.43
C ARG A 2 8.17 25.93 8.68
N ARG A 3 8.22 25.87 7.35
CA ARG A 3 7.04 25.62 6.50
C ARG A 3 6.52 24.22 6.83
N ASN A 4 5.39 24.16 7.52
CA ASN A 4 4.67 22.93 7.82
C ASN A 4 4.02 22.44 6.52
N ASN A 5 4.72 21.58 5.78
CA ASN A 5 4.26 21.04 4.49
C ASN A 5 3.54 19.68 4.66
N GLY A 6 3.18 19.30 5.89
CA GLY A 6 2.40 18.10 6.17
C GLY A 6 0.92 18.41 6.07
N GLY A 7 0.17 17.66 5.26
CA GLY A 7 -1.29 17.70 5.29
C GLY A 7 -1.81 17.48 6.72
N ASN A 8 -3.01 17.94 7.03
CA ASN A 8 -3.66 17.77 8.34
C ASN A 8 -3.98 16.29 8.62
N TYR A 9 -2.96 15.47 8.84
CA TYR A 9 -3.07 14.05 9.17
C TYR A 9 -3.01 13.89 10.69
N THR A 10 -4.09 13.34 11.25
CA THR A 10 -4.20 13.04 12.68
C THR A 10 -4.01 11.55 12.92
N ASN A 11 -4.69 10.72 12.14
CA ASN A 11 -4.61 9.26 12.19
C ASN A 11 -4.48 8.73 10.75
N PRO A 12 -3.34 8.97 10.08
CA PRO A 12 -3.20 8.65 8.66
C PRO A 12 -3.27 7.14 8.43
N CYS A 13 -3.95 6.77 7.37
CA CYS A 13 -4.15 5.40 6.89
C CYS A 13 -3.87 5.34 5.40
N LEU A 14 -3.29 4.22 4.97
CA LEU A 14 -3.04 3.90 3.58
C LEU A 14 -3.72 2.59 3.22
N THR A 15 -4.48 2.60 2.14
CA THR A 15 -5.00 1.36 1.54
C THR A 15 -3.94 0.76 0.62
N MET A 16 -3.66 -0.53 0.80
CA MET A 16 -2.67 -1.33 0.07
C MET A 16 -3.30 -2.60 -0.47
N HIS A 17 -2.91 -3.02 -1.67
CA HIS A 17 -3.33 -4.31 -2.21
C HIS A 17 -2.70 -5.46 -1.43
N GLN A 18 -3.39 -6.59 -1.40
CA GLN A 18 -2.77 -7.84 -0.97
C GLN A 18 -1.89 -8.41 -2.09
N PRO A 19 -0.81 -9.13 -1.75
CA PRO A 19 -0.39 -9.54 -0.39
C PRO A 19 0.42 -8.48 0.39
N TRP A 20 0.82 -7.37 -0.23
CA TRP A 20 1.73 -6.37 0.38
C TRP A 20 1.24 -5.81 1.71
N ALA A 21 -0.08 -5.62 1.87
CA ALA A 21 -0.65 -5.11 3.13
C ALA A 21 -0.35 -6.04 4.31
N SER A 22 -0.61 -7.35 4.16
CA SER A 22 -0.29 -8.34 5.19
C SER A 22 1.21 -8.49 5.38
N LEU A 23 1.99 -8.53 4.29
CA LEU A 23 3.45 -8.68 4.38
C LEU A 23 4.09 -7.52 5.15
N LEU A 24 3.58 -6.30 5.01
CA LEU A 24 4.05 -5.12 5.75
C LEU A 24 3.70 -5.22 7.23
N ILE A 25 2.44 -5.59 7.55
CA ILE A 25 1.99 -5.71 8.95
C ILE A 25 2.61 -6.90 9.68
N HIS A 26 3.01 -7.96 8.96
CA HIS A 26 3.75 -9.09 9.52
C HIS A 26 5.27 -8.85 9.59
N GLY A 27 5.75 -7.65 9.22
CA GLY A 27 7.17 -7.30 9.31
C GLY A 27 8.06 -8.02 8.30
N LEU A 28 7.48 -8.62 7.26
CA LEU A 28 8.21 -9.25 6.16
C LEU A 28 8.67 -8.20 5.16
N LYS A 29 7.74 -7.32 4.78
CA LYS A 29 7.99 -6.12 3.96
C LYS A 29 8.38 -4.96 4.86
N ARG A 30 9.45 -4.25 4.49
CA ARG A 30 10.04 -3.15 5.28
C ARG A 30 9.97 -1.81 4.56
N VAL A 31 9.77 -1.83 3.24
CA VAL A 31 9.72 -0.64 2.41
C VAL A 31 8.41 -0.61 1.64
N GLU A 32 7.63 0.46 1.79
CA GLU A 32 6.45 0.70 0.96
C GLU A 32 6.81 1.53 -0.28
N GLY A 33 6.50 1.00 -1.46
CA GLY A 33 6.86 1.61 -2.74
C GLY A 33 5.72 2.46 -3.32
N ARG A 34 5.99 3.71 -3.68
CA ARG A 34 5.01 4.62 -4.31
C ARG A 34 5.65 5.47 -5.40
N SER A 35 4.85 5.90 -6.37
CA SER A 35 5.26 6.89 -7.40
C SER A 35 5.34 8.33 -6.87
N TRP A 36 5.13 8.53 -5.57
CA TRP A 36 5.10 9.83 -4.92
C TRP A 36 5.69 9.76 -3.50
N PRO A 37 6.30 10.85 -3.01
CA PRO A 37 6.97 10.85 -1.70
C PRO A 37 5.97 10.76 -0.55
N SER A 38 6.40 10.18 0.58
CA SER A 38 5.53 10.08 1.75
C SER A 38 5.14 11.47 2.28
N PRO A 39 3.83 11.75 2.43
CA PRO A 39 3.32 13.03 2.93
C PRO A 39 3.30 13.08 4.46
N ILE A 40 3.64 11.95 5.11
CA ILE A 40 3.61 11.76 6.55
C ILE A 40 4.93 11.19 7.06
N ARG A 41 5.12 11.33 8.37
CA ARG A 41 6.14 10.64 9.17
C ARG A 41 5.50 10.21 10.49
N GLY A 42 6.01 9.15 11.09
CA GLY A 42 5.40 8.52 12.26
C GLY A 42 4.36 7.47 11.88
N ARG A 43 3.43 7.20 12.79
CA ARG A 43 2.43 6.12 12.65
C ARG A 43 1.61 6.23 11.36
N LEU A 44 1.54 5.15 10.61
CA LEU A 44 0.67 4.95 9.45
C LEU A 44 -0.14 3.68 9.61
N TRP A 45 -1.47 3.80 9.59
CA TRP A 45 -2.38 2.67 9.59
C TRP A 45 -2.44 2.00 8.21
N ILE A 46 -2.53 0.68 8.18
CA ILE A 46 -2.57 -0.11 6.95
C ILE A 46 -3.91 -0.79 6.81
N HIS A 47 -4.60 -0.46 5.73
CA HIS A 47 -5.86 -1.08 5.32
C HIS A 47 -5.61 -1.95 4.08
N ALA A 48 -6.13 -3.17 4.07
CA ALA A 48 -6.11 -4.03 2.90
C ALA A 48 -7.23 -3.69 1.93
N ALA A 49 -6.88 -3.46 0.67
CA ALA A 49 -7.82 -3.18 -0.41
C ALA A 49 -8.82 -4.34 -0.62
N SER A 50 -9.87 -4.08 -1.39
CA SER A 50 -10.97 -5.03 -1.61
C SER A 50 -10.70 -6.06 -2.72
N LYS A 51 -9.69 -5.85 -3.57
CA LYS A 51 -9.34 -6.81 -4.63
C LYS A 51 -8.72 -8.05 -3.99
N VAL A 52 -9.32 -9.21 -4.25
CA VAL A 52 -8.80 -10.51 -3.85
C VAL A 52 -7.47 -10.73 -4.57
N PRO A 53 -6.38 -11.07 -3.86
CA PRO A 53 -5.10 -11.36 -4.50
C PRO A 53 -5.18 -12.69 -5.27
N GLU A 54 -4.64 -12.71 -6.48
CA GLU A 54 -4.48 -13.95 -7.25
C GLU A 54 -3.48 -14.89 -6.55
N PRO A 55 -3.70 -16.21 -6.52
CA PRO A 55 -2.76 -17.16 -5.92
C PRO A 55 -1.33 -17.03 -6.46
N GLU A 56 -1.19 -16.76 -7.75
CA GLU A 56 0.08 -16.56 -8.44
C GLU A 56 0.79 -15.29 -7.93
N THR A 57 0.01 -14.22 -7.66
CA THR A 57 0.52 -12.98 -7.07
C THR A 57 1.02 -13.21 -5.64
N ILE A 58 0.28 -13.98 -4.84
CA ILE A 58 0.72 -14.37 -3.50
C ILE A 58 2.03 -15.13 -3.60
N LYS A 59 2.06 -16.21 -4.41
CA LYS A 59 3.24 -17.06 -4.58
C LYS A 59 4.46 -16.26 -5.04
N ALA A 60 4.32 -15.42 -6.06
CA ALA A 60 5.42 -14.60 -6.57
C ALA A 60 6.00 -13.67 -5.50
N MET A 61 5.15 -13.07 -4.67
CA MET A 61 5.61 -12.21 -3.58
C MET A 61 6.22 -13.01 -2.42
N GLU A 62 5.69 -14.17 -2.07
CA GLU A 62 6.30 -15.04 -1.07
C GLU A 62 7.67 -15.54 -1.53
N ASP A 63 7.81 -15.99 -2.78
CA ASP A 63 9.08 -16.43 -3.36
C ASP A 63 10.10 -15.27 -3.37
N PHE A 64 9.68 -14.07 -3.79
CA PHE A 64 10.51 -12.87 -3.70
C PHE A 64 11.01 -12.62 -2.28
N TYR A 65 10.13 -12.65 -1.28
CA TYR A 65 10.54 -12.43 0.10
C TYR A 65 11.42 -13.57 0.64
N ARG A 66 11.21 -14.83 0.24
CA ARG A 66 12.12 -15.94 0.58
C ARG A 66 13.53 -15.69 0.04
N GLU A 67 13.65 -15.34 -1.24
CA GLU A 67 14.95 -15.14 -1.88
C GLU A 67 15.71 -13.95 -1.28
N ILE A 68 15.07 -12.79 -1.08
CA ILE A 68 15.78 -11.62 -0.52
C ILE A 68 16.18 -11.83 0.95
N TYR A 69 15.42 -12.59 1.73
CA TYR A 69 15.81 -12.97 3.10
C TYR A 69 16.93 -14.02 3.10
N ALA A 70 16.92 -14.96 2.15
CA ALA A 70 17.97 -15.96 1.99
C ALA A 70 19.33 -15.33 1.64
N VAL A 71 19.35 -14.23 0.88
CA VAL A 71 20.57 -13.42 0.65
C VAL A 71 21.17 -12.90 1.97
N ASN A 72 20.34 -12.67 2.99
CA ASN A 72 20.79 -12.31 4.35
C ASN A 72 20.96 -13.53 5.28
N GLY A 73 20.93 -14.75 4.74
CA GLY A 73 21.11 -16.00 5.49
C GLY A 73 19.86 -16.48 6.24
N ILE A 74 18.69 -15.91 5.97
CA ILE A 74 17.44 -16.25 6.66
C ILE A 74 16.58 -17.12 5.74
N THR A 75 16.44 -18.39 6.11
CA THR A 75 15.74 -19.39 5.28
C THR A 75 14.44 -19.90 5.89
N ASP A 76 14.30 -19.89 7.22
CA ASP A 76 13.05 -20.25 7.92
C ASP A 76 12.10 -19.04 8.00
N LEU A 77 11.46 -18.72 6.86
CA LEU A 77 10.52 -17.61 6.75
C LEU A 77 9.07 -18.12 6.77
N LYS A 78 8.30 -17.62 7.73
CA LYS A 78 6.87 -17.94 7.89
C LYS A 78 6.00 -16.83 7.32
N PHE A 79 5.12 -17.19 6.41
CA PHE A 79 4.17 -16.28 5.78
C PHE A 79 2.80 -16.33 6.47
N PRO A 80 1.99 -15.26 6.35
CA PRO A 80 0.61 -15.27 6.82
C PRO A 80 -0.19 -16.38 6.13
N GLU A 81 -0.96 -17.14 6.90
CA GLU A 81 -1.86 -18.17 6.34
C GLU A 81 -2.99 -17.56 5.49
N ASN A 82 -3.37 -16.32 5.78
CA ASN A 82 -4.50 -15.65 5.15
C ASN A 82 -4.16 -14.18 4.81
N TYR A 83 -4.73 -13.69 3.71
CA TYR A 83 -4.57 -12.32 3.22
C TYR A 83 -5.94 -11.60 3.20
N PRO A 84 -6.44 -11.13 4.36
CA PRO A 84 -7.78 -10.54 4.45
C PRO A 84 -7.91 -9.27 3.60
N ILE A 85 -9.06 -9.10 2.95
CA ILE A 85 -9.39 -7.92 2.15
C ILE A 85 -10.38 -7.00 2.88
N SER A 86 -10.46 -5.74 2.46
CA SER A 86 -11.41 -4.73 3.00
C SER A 86 -11.33 -4.54 4.52
N ARG A 87 -10.15 -4.70 5.10
CA ARG A 87 -9.94 -4.63 6.56
C ARG A 87 -8.76 -3.76 6.95
N LEU A 88 -8.92 -3.01 8.03
CA LEU A 88 -7.82 -2.38 8.76
C LEU A 88 -7.03 -3.48 9.45
N LEU A 89 -5.74 -3.60 9.14
CA LEU A 89 -4.90 -4.70 9.61
C LEU A 89 -4.04 -4.34 10.82
N GLY A 90 -3.60 -3.09 10.91
CA GLY A 90 -2.60 -2.68 11.88
C GLY A 90 -1.96 -1.34 11.51
N CYS A 91 -0.78 -1.07 12.04
CA CYS A 91 0.01 0.10 11.67
C CYS A 91 1.51 -0.19 11.66
N VAL A 92 2.25 0.67 10.96
CA VAL A 92 3.71 0.76 10.97
C VAL A 92 4.12 2.18 11.33
N GLU A 93 5.41 2.40 11.58
CA GLU A 93 5.99 3.73 11.71
C GLU A 93 6.77 4.09 10.44
N VAL A 94 6.38 5.17 9.76
CA VAL A 94 7.13 5.70 8.61
C VAL A 94 8.21 6.64 9.12
N VAL A 95 9.45 6.14 9.15
CA VAL A 95 10.62 6.87 9.68
C VAL A 95 11.29 7.76 8.63
N GLY A 96 11.07 7.47 7.35
CA GLY A 96 11.75 8.17 6.26
C GLY A 96 11.11 7.93 4.90
N CYS A 97 11.56 8.72 3.93
CA CYS A 97 11.28 8.45 2.53
C CYS A 97 12.49 8.84 1.70
N ILE A 98 13.00 7.91 0.90
CA ILE A 98 14.13 8.09 0.01
C ILE A 98 13.78 7.60 -1.39
N LYS A 99 14.61 7.89 -2.39
CA LYS A 99 14.44 7.34 -3.73
C LYS A 99 14.84 5.88 -3.80
N CYS A 100 14.33 5.19 -4.82
CA CYS A 100 14.70 3.82 -5.16
C CYS A 100 16.23 3.63 -5.25
N GLU A 101 16.90 4.50 -5.99
CA GLU A 101 18.34 4.40 -6.25
C GLU A 101 19.15 4.64 -4.97
N GLU A 102 18.68 5.55 -4.11
CA GLU A 102 19.28 5.80 -2.80
C GLU A 102 19.23 4.55 -1.92
N LEU A 103 18.08 3.86 -1.88
CA LEU A 103 17.93 2.62 -1.11
C LEU A 103 18.81 1.49 -1.66
N GLN A 104 18.85 1.31 -2.98
CA GLN A 104 19.64 0.26 -3.62
C GLN A 104 21.15 0.42 -3.38
N CYS A 105 21.62 1.67 -3.30
CA CYS A 105 23.02 2.02 -3.04
C CYS A 105 23.34 2.20 -1.55
N TRP A 106 22.40 1.96 -0.63
CA TRP A 106 22.61 2.21 0.80
C TRP A 106 23.40 1.07 1.45
N GLU A 107 24.73 1.16 1.46
CA GLU A 107 25.64 0.07 1.89
C GLU A 107 25.45 -0.36 3.36
N GLU A 108 25.04 0.55 4.25
CA GLU A 108 24.72 0.23 5.64
C GLU A 108 23.45 -0.64 5.77
N MET A 109 22.64 -0.76 4.71
CA MET A 109 21.45 -1.58 4.70
C MET A 109 21.72 -3.02 4.25
N PRO A 110 21.15 -4.02 4.96
CA PRO A 110 21.21 -5.42 4.54
C PRO A 110 20.71 -5.60 3.11
N GLU A 111 21.38 -6.46 2.35
CA GLU A 111 21.12 -6.61 0.91
C GLU A 111 19.65 -6.90 0.56
N GLY A 112 18.97 -7.76 1.32
CA GLY A 112 17.56 -8.04 1.10
C GLY A 112 16.65 -6.82 1.30
N VAL A 113 17.01 -5.86 2.16
CA VAL A 113 16.26 -4.60 2.33
C VAL A 113 16.44 -3.70 1.12
N ARG A 114 17.68 -3.60 0.61
CA ARG A 114 18.00 -2.79 -0.59
C ARG A 114 17.23 -3.27 -1.81
N LEU A 115 17.04 -4.59 -1.93
CA LEU A 115 16.29 -5.24 -3.02
C LEU A 115 14.77 -4.97 -2.96
N GLU A 116 14.22 -4.47 -1.85
CA GLU A 116 12.81 -4.03 -1.81
C GLU A 116 12.58 -2.71 -2.57
N GLY A 117 13.65 -1.96 -2.87
CA GLY A 117 13.59 -0.75 -3.69
C GLY A 117 13.23 -1.08 -5.14
N GLN A 118 11.94 -1.06 -5.46
CA GLN A 118 11.40 -1.41 -6.78
C GLN A 118 10.50 -0.29 -7.36
N THR A 119 10.37 0.85 -6.68
CA THR A 119 9.51 1.97 -7.06
C THR A 119 10.16 3.29 -6.70
N ASP A 120 9.88 4.35 -7.47
CA ASP A 120 10.51 5.68 -7.39
C ASP A 120 10.75 6.19 -5.96
N TYR A 121 9.73 6.14 -5.10
CA TYR A 121 9.83 6.54 -3.70
C TYR A 121 9.61 5.35 -2.78
N CYS A 122 10.59 5.16 -1.89
CA CYS A 122 10.63 4.12 -0.89
C CYS A 122 10.30 4.74 0.48
N TRP A 123 9.15 4.39 1.02
CA TRP A 123 8.72 4.78 2.36
C TRP A 123 9.27 3.74 3.34
N LEU A 124 10.09 4.20 4.26
CA LEU A 124 10.83 3.33 5.19
C LEU A 124 9.95 3.06 6.40
N CYS A 125 9.59 1.79 6.62
CA CYS A 125 8.61 1.38 7.61
C CYS A 125 9.28 0.53 8.71
N GLU A 126 9.06 0.93 9.96
CA GLU A 126 9.52 0.23 11.15
C GLU A 126 8.34 -0.15 12.06
N GLN A 127 8.64 -0.92 13.12
CA GLN A 127 7.73 -1.22 14.23
C GLN A 127 6.32 -1.67 13.78
N PRO A 128 6.20 -2.74 12.98
CA PRO A 128 4.91 -3.27 12.59
C PRO A 128 4.10 -3.73 13.81
N GLN A 129 2.84 -3.33 13.85
CA GLN A 129 1.88 -3.72 14.88
C GLN A 129 0.61 -4.21 14.19
N LYS A 130 0.18 -5.43 14.50
CA LYS A 130 -1.06 -6.00 13.96
C LYS A 130 -2.22 -5.81 14.93
N LEU A 131 -3.43 -5.68 14.39
CA LEU A 131 -4.65 -5.83 15.16
C LEU A 131 -4.90 -7.30 15.47
N ILE A 132 -5.30 -7.61 16.71
CA ILE A 132 -5.75 -8.95 17.09
C ILE A 132 -6.96 -9.36 16.23
N ILE A 133 -7.88 -8.44 16.01
CA ILE A 133 -9.05 -8.61 15.14
C ILE A 133 -9.05 -7.47 14.13
N PRO A 134 -8.77 -7.74 12.84
CA PRO A 134 -8.82 -6.73 11.80
C PRO A 134 -10.24 -6.16 11.60
N PHE A 135 -10.36 -4.84 11.51
CA PHE A 135 -11.66 -4.17 11.43
C PHE A 135 -12.14 -4.06 10.00
N GLU A 136 -13.38 -4.47 9.74
CA GLU A 136 -14.00 -4.25 8.44
C GLU A 136 -14.32 -2.76 8.25
N MET A 137 -13.79 -2.19 7.16
CA MET A 137 -14.06 -0.80 6.80
C MET A 137 -13.73 -0.54 5.33
N ARG A 138 -14.32 0.52 4.77
CA ARG A 138 -14.02 0.95 3.41
C ARG A 138 -12.67 1.67 3.34
N GLY A 139 -11.81 1.23 2.43
CA GLY A 139 -10.56 1.92 2.08
C GLY A 139 -10.79 3.17 1.25
N ARG A 140 -9.78 4.03 1.13
CA ARG A 140 -9.81 5.24 0.29
C ARG A 140 -8.51 5.38 -0.50
N GLN A 141 -8.57 6.14 -1.59
CA GLN A 141 -7.39 6.45 -2.39
C GLN A 141 -6.51 7.48 -1.67
N GLY A 142 -5.19 7.33 -1.82
CA GLY A 142 -4.20 8.17 -1.15
C GLY A 142 -4.10 7.89 0.35
N VAL A 143 -3.39 8.76 1.07
CA VAL A 143 -3.39 8.75 2.55
C VAL A 143 -4.59 9.54 3.04
N TYR A 144 -5.34 8.96 3.97
CA TYR A 144 -6.55 9.54 4.55
C TYR A 144 -6.56 9.37 6.07
N ASN A 145 -7.34 10.19 6.79
CA ASN A 145 -7.49 10.02 8.23
C ASN A 145 -8.54 8.94 8.55
N LEU A 146 -8.20 8.04 9.49
CA LEU A 146 -9.20 7.18 10.11
C LEU A 146 -10.24 8.01 10.86
N GLU A 147 -11.48 7.52 10.86
CA GLU A 147 -12.51 8.04 11.73
C GLU A 147 -12.13 7.81 13.20
N ARG A 148 -12.39 8.82 14.05
CA ARG A 148 -11.98 8.79 15.46
C ARG A 148 -12.43 7.54 16.21
N LYS A 149 -13.66 7.09 15.98
CA LYS A 149 -14.21 5.87 16.61
C LYS A 149 -13.44 4.61 16.21
N ILE A 150 -13.06 4.49 14.94
CA ILE A 150 -12.27 3.37 14.42
C ILE A 150 -10.87 3.40 15.03
N TYR A 151 -10.24 4.57 15.03
CA TYR A 151 -8.92 4.77 15.66
C TYR A 151 -8.93 4.40 17.14
N ASP A 152 -9.85 4.96 17.93
CA ASP A 152 -9.94 4.75 19.38
C ASP A 152 -10.16 3.27 19.75
N ALA A 153 -10.86 2.52 18.91
CA ALA A 153 -11.01 1.07 19.04
C ALA A 153 -9.74 0.33 18.61
N ALA A 154 -9.12 0.73 17.50
CA ALA A 154 -8.01 0.02 16.89
C ALA A 154 -6.77 0.07 17.77
N VAL A 155 -6.46 1.22 18.38
CA VAL A 155 -5.29 1.36 19.27
C VAL A 155 -5.31 0.38 20.44
N ARG A 156 -6.50 -0.02 20.92
CA ARG A 156 -6.67 -0.97 22.03
C ARG A 156 -6.36 -2.42 21.62
N GLY A 157 -6.47 -2.72 20.32
CA GLY A 157 -6.28 -4.05 19.76
C GLY A 157 -4.90 -4.29 19.14
N LEU A 158 -3.97 -3.34 19.24
CA LEU A 158 -2.65 -3.47 18.63
C LEU A 158 -1.73 -4.40 19.43
N ARG A 159 -1.00 -5.24 18.69
CA ARG A 159 0.08 -6.08 19.21
C ARG A 159 1.33 -5.89 18.36
N PRO A 160 2.50 -5.66 18.98
CA PRO A 160 3.77 -5.69 18.28
C PRO A 160 3.97 -7.02 17.54
N ILE A 161 4.65 -6.96 16.41
CA ILE A 161 5.12 -8.14 15.67
C ILE A 161 6.62 -8.30 15.86
N GLU A 162 7.04 -9.51 16.20
CA GLU A 162 8.43 -9.93 16.10
C GLU A 162 8.74 -10.21 14.63
N ALA A 163 9.36 -9.23 13.97
CA ALA A 163 9.78 -9.39 12.59
C ALA A 163 10.90 -10.44 12.51
N PRO A 164 10.93 -11.30 11.46
CA PRO A 164 12.00 -12.30 11.29
C PRO A 164 13.40 -11.67 11.22
N TYR A 165 13.46 -10.43 10.73
CA TYR A 165 14.67 -9.63 10.70
C TYR A 165 14.34 -8.16 10.97
N PRO A 166 14.34 -7.73 12.25
CA PRO A 166 14.06 -6.35 12.61
C PRO A 166 15.10 -5.41 12.00
N VAL A 167 14.64 -4.44 11.22
CA VAL A 167 15.51 -3.43 10.59
C VAL A 167 15.26 -2.09 11.26
N LYS A 168 16.36 -1.38 11.52
CA LYS A 168 16.36 0.01 11.93
C LYS A 168 17.12 0.83 10.91
N PHE A 169 16.45 1.80 10.29
CA PHE A 169 17.04 2.65 9.27
C PHE A 169 17.93 3.70 9.93
N PRO A 170 19.24 3.75 9.61
CA PRO A 170 20.14 4.71 10.21
C PRO A 170 19.79 6.11 9.75
N LEU A 171 19.80 7.04 10.69
CA LEU A 171 19.49 8.43 10.44
C LEU A 171 20.79 9.20 10.15
N PRO A 172 20.89 9.91 9.01
CA PRO A 172 22.05 10.75 8.73
C PRO A 172 22.28 11.83 9.79
N ASP A 173 21.20 12.38 10.34
CA ASP A 173 21.22 13.27 11.49
C ASP A 173 20.52 12.58 12.67
N PRO A 174 21.27 12.13 13.70
CA PRO A 174 20.68 11.49 14.88
C PRO A 174 19.76 12.40 15.70
N THR A 175 19.86 13.73 15.53
CA THR A 175 19.03 14.71 16.24
C THR A 175 17.70 14.96 15.53
N ASP A 176 17.60 14.59 14.25
CA ASP A 176 16.38 14.61 13.45
C ASP A 176 15.96 13.18 13.11
N SER A 177 14.97 12.69 13.88
CA SER A 177 14.39 11.35 13.70
C SER A 177 13.78 11.11 12.32
N PHE A 178 13.62 12.16 11.51
CA PHE A 178 13.04 12.11 10.17
C PHE A 178 13.97 12.67 9.08
N SER A 179 15.29 12.67 9.34
CA SER A 179 16.31 13.20 8.43
C SER A 179 16.39 12.49 7.06
N LEU A 180 15.76 11.32 6.92
CA LEU A 180 15.63 10.57 5.67
C LEU A 180 14.53 11.16 4.77
N LYS A 181 14.94 12.07 3.89
CA LYS A 181 14.16 12.63 2.78
C LYS A 181 14.81 12.29 1.42
N PRO A 182 14.10 12.37 0.29
CA PRO A 182 14.72 12.13 -1.02
C PRO A 182 15.94 13.03 -1.25
N GLY A 183 17.07 12.44 -1.64
CA GLY A 183 18.36 13.11 -1.80
C GLY A 183 19.19 13.24 -0.51
N SER A 184 18.82 12.54 0.57
CA SER A 184 19.60 12.55 1.83
C SER A 184 20.80 11.62 1.79
N LEU A 185 20.73 10.56 0.98
CA LEU A 185 21.84 9.63 0.83
C LEU A 185 22.64 10.05 -0.39
N LYS A 186 23.95 10.15 -0.22
CA LYS A 186 24.83 10.37 -1.37
C LYS A 186 24.82 9.08 -2.17
N SER A 187 24.31 9.13 -3.40
CA SER A 187 24.57 8.07 -4.37
C SER A 187 26.09 8.07 -4.59
N GLY A 188 26.79 7.14 -3.95
CA GLY A 188 28.18 6.92 -4.25
C GLY A 188 28.30 6.67 -5.75
N THR A 189 29.31 7.25 -6.40
CA THR A 189 29.73 6.81 -7.74
C THR A 189 30.38 5.43 -7.62
N SER A 190 29.71 4.47 -6.98
CA SER A 190 30.06 3.07 -7.06
C SER A 190 29.37 2.55 -8.31
N LYS A 191 30.20 2.04 -9.24
CA LYS A 191 29.75 1.21 -10.36
C LYS A 191 28.65 0.31 -9.80
N SER A 192 27.51 0.23 -10.50
CA SER A 192 26.58 -0.89 -10.37
C SER A 192 27.43 -2.16 -10.44
N SER A 193 27.84 -2.66 -9.29
CA SER A 193 28.43 -3.98 -9.21
C SER A 193 27.26 -4.83 -9.61
N LYS A 194 27.32 -5.34 -10.84
CA LYS A 194 26.58 -6.53 -11.25
C LYS A 194 27.02 -7.63 -10.28
N LEU A 195 26.48 -7.58 -9.07
CA LEU A 195 26.53 -8.67 -8.11
C LEU A 195 25.83 -9.82 -8.81
N GLY A 196 26.41 -11.02 -8.69
CA GLY A 196 25.88 -12.23 -9.30
C GLY A 196 24.55 -12.58 -8.66
N ILE A 197 23.48 -11.89 -9.09
CA ILE A 197 22.11 -12.27 -8.83
C ILE A 197 22.00 -13.71 -9.31
N SER A 198 21.74 -14.65 -8.39
CA SER A 198 21.46 -16.02 -8.77
C SER A 198 20.30 -16.03 -9.75
N SER A 199 20.24 -17.02 -10.64
CA SER A 199 19.11 -17.14 -11.56
C SER A 199 17.77 -17.15 -10.80
N SER A 200 17.70 -17.81 -9.64
CA SER A 200 16.52 -17.84 -8.76
C SER A 200 16.10 -16.46 -8.26
N LEU A 201 17.04 -15.66 -7.74
CA LEU A 201 16.77 -14.32 -7.22
C LEU A 201 16.32 -13.38 -8.33
N GLY A 202 16.92 -13.49 -9.52
CA GLY A 202 16.55 -12.70 -10.69
C GLY A 202 15.12 -12.99 -11.15
N GLU A 203 14.76 -14.27 -11.22
CA GLU A 203 13.39 -14.73 -11.54
C GLU A 203 12.38 -14.25 -10.49
N ALA A 204 12.71 -14.33 -9.21
CA ALA A 204 11.83 -13.89 -8.13
C ALA A 204 11.60 -12.36 -8.15
N ILE A 205 12.65 -11.57 -8.43
CA ILE A 205 12.51 -10.11 -8.63
C ILE A 205 11.62 -9.81 -9.83
N ALA A 206 11.78 -10.54 -10.94
CA ALA A 206 10.96 -10.36 -12.14
C ALA A 206 9.49 -10.69 -11.86
N GLY A 207 9.21 -11.81 -11.19
CA GLY A 207 7.86 -12.22 -10.79
C GLY A 207 7.19 -11.19 -9.87
N ALA A 208 7.91 -10.65 -8.88
CA ALA A 208 7.38 -9.61 -8.00
C ALA A 208 7.04 -8.31 -8.77
N ARG A 209 7.86 -7.92 -9.75
CA ARG A 209 7.60 -6.75 -10.60
C ARG A 209 6.37 -6.94 -11.48
N GLU A 210 6.23 -8.11 -12.09
CA GLU A 210 5.06 -8.46 -12.90
C GLU A 210 3.79 -8.42 -12.03
N ALA A 211 3.83 -9.07 -10.87
CA ALA A 211 2.76 -9.07 -9.88
C ALA A 211 2.37 -7.65 -9.43
N ALA A 212 3.32 -6.72 -9.25
CA ALA A 212 3.02 -5.33 -8.91
C ALA A 212 2.38 -4.55 -10.07
N SER A 213 2.76 -4.86 -11.32
CA SER A 213 2.33 -4.11 -12.51
C SER A 213 0.82 -4.21 -12.80
N GLN A 214 0.18 -5.30 -12.38
CA GLN A 214 -1.25 -5.54 -12.62
C GLN A 214 -2.14 -4.46 -12.00
N PHE A 215 -1.73 -3.86 -10.88
CA PHE A 215 -2.50 -2.84 -10.15
C PHE A 215 -2.28 -1.41 -10.68
N SER A 216 -1.31 -1.23 -11.58
CA SER A 216 -1.04 0.07 -12.22
C SER A 216 -1.90 0.28 -13.47
N LYS A 217 -2.25 -0.81 -14.18
CA LYS A 217 -3.01 -0.76 -15.45
C LYS A 217 -4.51 -0.45 -15.25
N GLU A 218 -5.11 -0.94 -14.16
CA GLU A 218 -6.54 -0.72 -13.86
C GLU A 218 -6.90 0.76 -13.62
N LYS A 219 -5.94 1.61 -13.23
CA LYS A 219 -6.20 3.06 -13.10
C LYS A 219 -6.50 3.74 -14.43
N THR A 220 -6.05 3.17 -15.55
CA THR A 220 -6.22 3.77 -16.87
C THR A 220 -7.57 3.42 -17.49
N GLU A 221 -8.11 2.22 -17.21
CA GLU A 221 -9.37 1.74 -17.79
C GLU A 221 -10.63 2.38 -17.18
N SER A 222 -10.55 2.94 -15.96
CA SER A 222 -11.69 3.66 -15.35
C SER A 222 -11.98 5.06 -15.93
N SER A 223 -11.29 5.46 -17.01
CA SER A 223 -11.38 6.81 -17.61
C SER A 223 -12.06 6.86 -18.99
N ILE A 224 -12.52 5.74 -19.55
CA ILE A 224 -13.16 5.73 -20.88
C ILE A 224 -14.68 5.65 -20.72
N ILE A 225 -15.33 6.80 -20.66
CA ILE A 225 -16.76 6.92 -21.00
C ILE A 225 -16.83 6.87 -22.53
N PRO A 226 -17.51 5.90 -23.17
CA PRO A 226 -17.76 5.99 -24.60
C PRO A 226 -18.73 7.16 -24.84
N GLY A 227 -18.23 8.18 -25.51
CA GLY A 227 -19.00 9.34 -25.92
C GLY A 227 -20.20 8.93 -26.76
N ALA A 228 -21.33 9.54 -26.45
CA ALA A 228 -22.54 9.48 -27.24
C ALA A 228 -22.27 10.01 -28.65
N ASP A 229 -22.52 9.18 -29.66
CA ASP A 229 -22.64 9.64 -31.03
C ASP A 229 -24.13 9.85 -31.35
N SER A 230 -24.45 11.09 -31.66
CA SER A 230 -25.78 11.53 -32.06
C SER A 230 -25.92 11.38 -33.57
N THR A 231 -26.86 10.56 -34.03
CA THR A 231 -27.41 10.72 -35.38
C THR A 231 -28.91 10.46 -35.41
N VAL A 232 -29.60 11.44 -35.98
CA VAL A 232 -31.05 11.62 -36.10
C VAL A 232 -31.70 10.56 -37.00
N SER A 233 -32.86 10.00 -36.62
CA SER A 233 -33.98 9.79 -37.56
C SER A 233 -35.33 9.43 -36.91
N MET A 234 -36.31 10.31 -37.16
CA MET A 234 -37.75 10.15 -37.38
C MET A 234 -38.67 9.28 -36.48
N ARG A 235 -39.69 9.99 -35.92
CA ARG A 235 -41.14 9.67 -35.79
C ARG A 235 -41.52 8.17 -35.82
N THR A 236 -42.31 7.64 -34.87
CA THR A 236 -43.79 7.78 -34.86
C THR A 236 -44.41 7.30 -33.52
N ARG A 237 -45.48 7.99 -33.11
CA ARG A 237 -46.56 7.66 -32.14
C ARG A 237 -46.49 6.35 -31.35
N ASN A 238 -46.67 6.46 -30.02
CA ASN A 238 -47.87 5.91 -29.39
C ASN A 238 -48.26 6.67 -28.12
N LYS A 239 -49.57 6.91 -28.02
CA LYS A 239 -50.25 7.74 -27.02
C LYS A 239 -51.05 6.77 -26.16
N LEU A 240 -50.65 6.54 -24.92
CA LEU A 240 -51.49 5.92 -23.90
C LEU A 240 -51.69 6.93 -22.78
N LYS A 241 -52.96 7.25 -22.56
CA LYS A 241 -53.46 8.24 -21.61
C LYS A 241 -53.38 7.66 -20.21
N GLU A 242 -52.79 8.43 -19.29
CA GLU A 242 -53.17 8.40 -17.87
C GLU A 242 -54.57 9.02 -17.71
N LYS A 243 -55.38 8.40 -16.84
CA LYS A 243 -56.37 9.09 -16.01
C LYS A 243 -56.68 8.18 -14.81
N ASP A 244 -55.89 8.33 -13.75
CA ASP A 244 -56.37 8.09 -12.40
C ASP A 244 -56.86 9.42 -11.84
N GLN A 245 -58.16 9.48 -11.50
CA GLN A 245 -58.74 10.57 -10.74
C GLN A 245 -59.03 10.09 -9.32
N ASN A 246 -58.61 10.94 -8.39
CA ASN A 246 -58.79 10.90 -6.95
C ASN A 246 -60.11 10.30 -6.47
N VAL A 247 -59.98 9.40 -5.50
CA VAL A 247 -61.02 9.06 -4.53
C VAL A 247 -60.96 10.13 -3.43
N ASP A 248 -62.04 10.89 -3.28
CA ASP A 248 -62.33 11.63 -2.04
C ASP A 248 -63.57 11.02 -1.40
N GLY A 249 -63.49 10.83 -0.09
CA GLY A 249 -64.44 10.05 0.69
C GLY A 249 -65.58 10.86 1.30
N THR A 250 -66.49 10.13 1.96
CA THR A 250 -67.56 10.60 2.88
C THR A 250 -68.73 11.35 2.21
N ASN A 251 -70.02 11.16 2.56
CA ASN A 251 -70.70 10.62 3.74
C ASN A 251 -72.19 10.37 3.37
N ARG A 252 -72.88 9.46 4.10
CA ARG A 252 -74.32 9.44 4.51
C ARG A 252 -75.36 10.09 3.57
N ASN A 253 -76.42 9.42 3.13
CA ASN A 253 -77.49 8.78 3.92
C ASN A 253 -78.35 7.94 2.96
#